data_AF-A0A7Y3XMS5-F1
#
_entry.id   AF-A0A7Y3XMS5-F1
#
_cell.length_a   1.000
_cell.length_b   1.000
_cell.length_c   1.000
_cell.angle_alpha   90.00
_cell.angle_beta   90.00
_cell.angle_gamma   90.00
#
_symmetry.space_group_name_H-M   'P 1'
#
loop_
_entity.id
_entity.type
_entity.pdbx_description
1 polymer ?
#
loop_
_entity_poly.entity_id
_entity_poly.type
_entity_poly.pdbx_seq_one_letter_code
_entity_poly.pdbx_strand_id
1 'polypeptide(L)' 'MHFLQECQGQTQTFQADEFMLSIGRAPDLEGLNLEAAGVRIDNRSIVVNSSMRTTVGNILIS' A
#
# COMPACT_ATOMS: atom_id res chain seq x y z
N MET A 1 -17.93 -20.65 -5.08
CA MET A 1 -18.38 -19.26 -5.32
C MET A 1 -17.99 -18.86 -6.74
N HIS A 2 -18.76 -18.01 -7.46
CA HIS A 2 -18.42 -17.55 -8.81
C HIS A 2 -17.78 -16.16 -8.76
N PHE A 3 -16.65 -15.97 -9.45
CA PHE A 3 -15.95 -14.69 -9.51
C PHE A 3 -15.78 -14.22 -10.94
N LEU A 4 -15.93 -12.92 -11.15
CA LEU A 4 -15.66 -12.26 -12.42
C LEU A 4 -14.27 -11.65 -12.36
N GLN A 5 -13.43 -12.00 -13.33
CA GLN A 5 -12.11 -11.40 -13.46
C GLN A 5 -11.89 -10.96 -14.91
N GLU A 6 -11.30 -9.79 -15.06
CA GLU A 6 -10.85 -9.27 -16.35
C GLU A 6 -9.53 -9.95 -16.72
N CYS A 7 -9.49 -10.56 -17.89
CA CYS A 7 -8.31 -11.20 -18.46
C CYS A 7 -8.23 -10.84 -19.95
N GLN A 8 -7.22 -10.04 -20.33
CA GLN A 8 -6.93 -9.68 -21.73
C GLN A 8 -8.06 -8.94 -22.46
N GLY A 9 -8.70 -8.00 -21.77
CA GLY A 9 -9.85 -7.22 -22.24
C GLY A 9 -11.19 -7.97 -22.18
N GLN A 10 -11.23 -9.19 -21.65
CA GLN A 10 -12.44 -10.01 -21.58
C GLN A 10 -12.78 -10.38 -20.14
N THR A 11 -14.05 -10.30 -19.77
CA THR A 11 -14.52 -10.77 -18.45
C THR A 11 -14.71 -12.27 -18.50
N GLN A 12 -14.00 -12.99 -17.65
CA GLN A 12 -14.09 -14.44 -17.48
C GLN A 12 -14.68 -14.79 -16.10
N THR A 13 -15.43 -15.89 -16.05
CA THR A 13 -16.00 -16.40 -14.79
C THR A 13 -15.19 -17.60 -14.30
N PHE A 14 -14.75 -17.56 -13.05
CA PHE A 14 -14.03 -18.65 -12.40
C PHE A 14 -14.86 -19.26 -11.27
N GLN A 15 -14.77 -20.58 -11.09
CA GLN A 15 -15.33 -21.30 -9.94
C GLN A 15 -14.20 -21.84 -9.08
N ALA A 16 -14.26 -21.54 -7.77
CA ALA A 16 -13.35 -22.06 -6.77
C ALA A 16 -14.06 -22.16 -5.40
N ASP A 17 -13.49 -23.00 -4.53
CA ASP A 17 -13.92 -23.14 -3.13
C ASP A 17 -13.35 -21.99 -2.28
N GLU A 18 -12.10 -21.61 -2.54
CA GLU A 18 -11.38 -20.54 -1.86
C GLU A 18 -10.56 -19.69 -2.86
N PHE A 19 -10.30 -18.44 -2.51
CA PHE A 19 -9.44 -17.55 -3.29
C PHE A 19 -8.56 -16.71 -2.35
N MET A 20 -7.34 -16.40 -2.81
CA MET A 20 -6.38 -15.59 -2.06
C MET A 20 -6.03 -14.33 -2.85
N LEU A 21 -6.31 -13.16 -2.28
CA LEU A 21 -5.92 -11.88 -2.87
C LEU A 21 -4.53 -11.49 -2.36
N SER A 22 -3.54 -11.46 -3.25
CA SER A 22 -2.13 -11.18 -2.92
C SER A 22 -1.47 -10.26 -3.95
N ILE A 23 -2.24 -9.30 -4.47
CA ILE A 23 -1.81 -8.41 -5.56
C ILE A 23 -0.93 -7.24 -5.10
N GLY A 24 -0.72 -7.07 -3.80
CA GLY A 24 0.12 -6.00 -3.24
C GLY A 24 -0.23 -5.67 -1.80
N ARG A 25 0.53 -4.72 -1.23
CA ARG A 25 0.32 -4.16 0.12
C ARG A 25 0.44 -2.64 0.03
N ALA A 26 -0.35 -1.93 0.82
CA ALA A 26 -0.18 -0.51 1.06
C ALA A 26 0.41 -0.31 2.48
N PRO A 27 1.25 0.71 2.70
CA PRO A 27 1.67 1.07 4.04
C PRO A 27 0.49 1.60 4.85
N ASP A 28 0.47 1.31 6.14
CA ASP A 28 -0.53 1.84 7.07
C ASP A 28 -0.10 3.22 7.55
N LEU A 29 -0.77 4.26 7.01
CA LEU A 29 -0.43 5.67 7.25
C LEU A 29 -1.58 6.43 7.95
N GLU A 30 -2.73 5.79 8.13
CA GLU A 30 -3.91 6.44 8.71
C GLU A 30 -3.75 6.62 10.22
N GLY A 31 -4.32 7.70 10.77
CA GLY A 31 -4.28 7.97 12.21
C GLY A 31 -2.92 8.40 12.78
N LEU A 32 -1.84 8.36 11.99
CA LEU A 32 -0.49 8.75 12.43
C LEU A 32 -0.25 10.27 12.45
N ASN A 33 -1.18 11.06 11.90
CA ASN A 33 -1.11 12.52 11.83
C ASN A 33 0.23 13.04 11.27
N LEU A 34 0.74 12.38 10.23
CA LEU A 34 2.08 12.58 9.67
C LEU A 34 2.31 14.02 9.16
N GLU A 35 1.26 14.68 8.68
CA GLU A 35 1.31 16.09 8.29
C GLU A 35 1.62 16.99 9.47
N ALA A 36 0.90 16.83 10.60
CA ALA A 36 1.17 17.60 11.82
C ALA A 36 2.55 17.28 12.41
N ALA A 37 3.04 16.05 12.22
CA ALA A 37 4.38 15.66 12.60
C ALA A 37 5.48 16.25 11.68
N GLY A 38 5.13 16.84 10.54
CA GLY A 38 6.08 17.38 9.55
C GLY A 38 6.75 16.31 8.66
N VAL A 39 6.19 15.10 8.64
CA VAL A 39 6.71 13.98 7.84
C VAL A 39 6.17 14.08 6.42
N ARG A 40 7.07 14.14 5.44
CA ARG A 40 6.71 14.21 4.02
C ARG A 40 6.27 12.85 3.48
N ILE A 41 5.13 12.87 2.76
CA ILE A 41 4.60 11.72 2.02
C ILE A 41 4.61 12.07 0.52
N ASP A 42 4.96 11.11 -0.32
CA ASP A 42 4.83 11.18 -1.78
C ASP A 42 4.27 9.85 -2.30
N ASN A 43 3.38 9.89 -3.29
CA ASN A 43 2.78 8.70 -3.92
C ASN A 43 2.38 7.58 -2.92
N ARG A 44 1.70 7.95 -1.81
CA ARG A 44 1.26 7.04 -0.73
C ARG A 44 2.39 6.36 0.07
N SER A 45 3.61 6.91 0.04
CA SER A 45 4.76 6.40 0.77
C SER A 45 5.46 7.51 1.56
N ILE A 46 6.07 7.16 2.69
CA ILE A 46 6.89 8.11 3.46
C ILE A 46 8.21 8.34 2.73
N VAL A 47 8.57 9.60 2.51
CA VAL A 47 9.83 9.93 1.84
C VAL A 47 10.97 9.80 2.83
N VAL A 48 11.93 8.92 2.52
CA VAL A 48 13.13 8.68 3.33
C VAL A 48 14.40 8.78 2.52
N ASN A 49 15.53 8.96 3.21
CA ASN A 49 16.87 8.85 2.62
C ASN A 49 17.42 7.40 2.70
N SER A 50 18.65 7.19 2.22
CA SER A 50 19.33 5.88 2.24
C SER A 50 19.56 5.30 3.64
N SER A 51 19.41 6.09 4.70
CA SER A 51 19.51 5.66 6.09
C SER A 51 18.13 5.54 6.78
N MET A 52 17.04 5.44 6.01
CA MET A 52 15.66 5.31 6.48
C MET A 52 15.16 6.46 7.36
N ARG A 53 15.78 7.65 7.24
CA ARG A 53 15.35 8.85 7.96
C ARG A 53 14.29 9.59 7.18
N THR A 54 13.22 10.01 7.86
CA THR A 54 12.20 10.87 7.29
C THR A 54 12.70 12.32 7.15
N THR A 55 11.84 13.23 6.71
CA THR A 55 12.11 14.68 6.75
C THR A 55 12.30 15.23 8.16
N VAL A 56 11.90 14.48 9.18
CA VAL A 56 12.01 14.83 10.59
C VAL A 56 13.07 13.93 11.23
N GLY A 57 14.19 14.51 11.67
CA GLY A 57 15.41 13.77 11.99
C GLY A 57 15.31 12.74 13.13
N ASN A 58 14.28 12.82 13.97
CA ASN A 58 14.02 11.87 15.07
C ASN A 58 12.83 10.92 14.79
N ILE A 59 12.24 10.95 13.59
CA ILE A 59 11.22 10.00 13.14
C ILE A 59 11.85 9.13 12.04
N LEU A 60 11.88 7.81 12.29
CA LEU A 60 12.56 6.81 11.47
C LEU A 60 11.57 5.74 11.03
N ILE A 61 11.85 5.11 9.89
CA ILE A 61 11.11 3.94 9.40
C ILE A 61 12.02 2.71 9.52
N SER A 62 11.49 1.58 9.97
CA SER A 62 12.18 0.28 10.05
C SER A 62 11.53 -0.75 9.18
#